data_AF-A0A4Y8SF56-F1
#
_entry.id   AF-A0A4Y8SF56-F1
#
_cell.length_a   1.000
_cell.length_b   1.000
_cell.length_c   1.000
_cell.angle_alpha   90.00
_cell.angle_beta   90.00
_cell.angle_gamma   90.00
#
_symmetry.space_group_name_H-M   'P 1'
#
loop_
_entity.id
_entity.type
_entity.pdbx_description
1 polymer ?
#
loop_
_entity_poly.entity_id
_entity_poly.type
_entity_poly.pdbx_seq_one_letter_code
_entity_poly.pdbx_strand_id
1 'polypeptide(L)'
;MGTVRFTTAFSGGLGTLKIQIPGQPDIDFSDDGHQDVDLPEGNTQYVASGAAAPGPGGGVVLTITGDVIADSPQQYGPGLIHPNIHPLLVTL
;
A
#
# COMPACT_ATOMS: atom_id res chain seq x y z
N MET A 1 17.05 -7.38 7.90
CA MET A 1 15.89 -6.49 7.80
C MET A 1 16.11 -5.72 6.52
N GLY A 2 15.12 -5.75 5.62
CA GLY A 2 15.11 -4.92 4.42
C GLY A 2 14.18 -3.72 4.61
N THR A 3 14.57 -2.56 4.11
CA THR A 3 13.75 -1.35 4.16
C THR A 3 12.81 -1.32 2.95
N VAL A 4 11.51 -1.39 3.22
CA VAL A 4 10.46 -1.39 2.20
C VAL A 4 9.69 -0.07 2.26
N ARG A 5 9.57 0.60 1.12
CA ARG A 5 8.85 1.87 0.98
C ARG A 5 7.48 1.65 0.35
N PHE A 6 6.43 2.02 1.07
CA PHE A 6 5.06 2.09 0.58
C PHE A 6 4.77 3.53 0.15
N THR A 7 4.38 3.76 -1.10
CA THR A 7 4.07 5.09 -1.66
C THR A 7 2.65 5.12 -2.18
N THR A 8 1.86 6.12 -1.80
CA THR A 8 0.49 6.32 -2.27
C THR A 8 0.37 7.56 -3.14
N ALA A 9 -0.46 7.45 -4.18
CA ALA A 9 -0.95 8.58 -4.95
C ALA A 9 -2.48 8.48 -5.07
N PHE A 10 -3.17 9.51 -4.63
CA PHE A 10 -4.62 9.67 -4.65
C PHE A 10 -5.02 10.54 -5.85
N SER A 11 -6.21 10.25 -6.38
CA SER A 11 -6.78 11.00 -7.51
C SER A 11 -8.26 11.24 -7.26
N GLY A 12 -8.78 12.33 -7.85
CA GLY A 12 -10.21 12.65 -7.82
C GLY A 12 -10.76 13.18 -6.49
N GLY A 13 -9.90 13.37 -5.48
CA GLY A 13 -10.26 13.93 -4.18
C GLY A 13 -9.60 13.20 -3.01
N LEU A 14 -10.12 13.43 -1.81
CA LEU A 14 -9.64 12.78 -0.58
C LEU A 14 -9.98 11.29 -0.59
N GLY A 15 -9.08 10.49 -0.03
CA GLY A 15 -9.28 9.08 0.21
C GLY A 15 -8.48 8.59 1.42
N THR A 16 -8.57 7.30 1.70
CA THR A 16 -7.75 6.61 2.70
C THR A 16 -7.22 5.30 2.14
N LEU A 17 -6.00 4.94 2.53
CA LEU A 17 -5.44 3.63 2.30
C LEU A 17 -4.73 3.16 3.57
N LYS A 18 -5.14 2.00 4.05
CA LYS A 18 -4.55 1.32 5.20
C LYS A 18 -3.85 0.06 4.72
N ILE A 19 -2.58 -0.08 5.10
CA ILE A 19 -1.77 -1.28 4.87
C ILE A 19 -1.51 -1.96 6.20
N GLN A 20 -1.84 -3.25 6.29
CA GLN A 20 -1.64 -4.05 7.50
C GLN A 20 -0.70 -5.21 7.18
N ILE A 21 0.37 -5.33 7.96
CA ILE A 21 1.38 -6.39 7.82
C ILE A 21 1.42 -7.14 9.16
N PRO A 22 1.33 -8.48 9.18
CA PRO A 22 1.39 -9.24 10.43
C PRO A 22 2.63 -8.89 11.26
N GLY A 23 2.41 -8.52 12.52
CA GLY A 23 3.49 -8.18 13.46
C GLY A 23 4.08 -6.78 13.31
N GLN A 24 3.52 -5.93 12.43
CA GLN A 24 3.92 -4.53 12.27
C GLN A 24 2.76 -3.59 12.66
N PRO A 25 3.07 -2.33 13.02
CA PRO A 25 2.06 -1.29 13.10
C PRO A 25 1.34 -1.09 11.77
N ASP A 26 0.07 -0.66 11.85
CA ASP A 26 -0.68 -0.27 10.67
C ASP A 26 -0.03 0.96 9.99
N ILE A 27 -0.08 1.00 8.67
CA ILE A 27 0.40 2.13 7.85
C ILE A 27 -0.84 2.79 7.26
N ASP A 28 -1.12 4.03 7.65
CA ASP A 28 -2.32 4.75 7.24
C ASP A 28 -1.95 5.97 6.38
N PHE A 29 -2.53 6.03 5.19
CA PHE A 29 -2.44 7.18 4.28
C PHE A 29 -3.81 7.84 4.14
N SER A 30 -3.84 9.17 4.20
CA SER A 30 -5.02 9.99 3.89
C SER A 30 -4.79 10.96 2.72
N ASP A 31 -3.59 10.94 2.15
CA ASP A 31 -3.14 11.78 1.04
C ASP A 31 -1.90 11.14 0.37
N ASP A 32 -1.40 11.77 -0.68
CA ASP A 32 -0.15 11.39 -1.34
C ASP A 32 1.00 11.35 -0.33
N GLY A 33 1.84 10.33 -0.42
CA GLY A 33 2.95 10.21 0.51
C GLY A 33 3.67 8.89 0.42
N HIS A 34 4.63 8.71 1.32
CA HIS A 34 5.31 7.44 1.48
C HIS A 34 5.64 7.16 2.95
N GLN A 35 5.80 5.89 3.27
CA GLN A 35 6.27 5.43 4.55
C GLN A 35 7.23 4.26 4.36
N ASP A 36 8.36 4.33 5.06
CA ASP A 36 9.39 3.29 5.07
C ASP A 36 9.20 2.39 6.29
N VAL A 37 9.30 1.08 6.08
CA VAL A 37 9.15 0.06 7.11
C VAL A 37 10.24 -0.98 6.97
N ASP A 38 10.91 -1.28 8.07
CA ASP A 38 11.86 -2.37 8.13
C ASP A 38 11.14 -3.70 8.33
N LEU A 39 11.28 -4.58 7.34
CA LEU A 39 10.64 -5.90 7.33
C LEU A 39 11.68 -7.02 7.39
N PRO A 40 11.34 -8.16 8.02
CA PRO A 40 12.18 -9.35 7.94
C PRO A 40 12.25 -9.85 6.48
N GLU A 41 13.40 -10.41 6.12
CA GLU A 41 13.60 -11.01 4.81
C GLU A 41 12.66 -12.22 4.61
N GLY A 42 12.24 -12.43 3.37
CA GLY A 42 11.45 -13.59 2.97
C GLY A 42 10.02 -13.23 2.57
N ASN A 43 9.17 -14.26 2.51
CA ASN A 43 7.78 -14.11 2.11
C ASN A 43 6.92 -13.62 3.28
N THR A 44 6.27 -12.48 3.08
CA THR A 44 5.19 -11.97 3.93
C THR A 44 3.95 -11.66 3.10
N GLN A 45 2.91 -11.17 3.76
CA GLN A 45 1.70 -10.68 3.13
C GLN A 45 1.32 -9.35 3.75
N TYR A 46 0.65 -8.51 2.98
CA TYR A 46 0.00 -7.32 3.49
C TYR A 46 -1.47 -7.30 3.07
N VAL A 47 -2.29 -6.62 3.87
CA VAL A 47 -3.70 -6.35 3.57
C VAL A 47 -3.83 -4.87 3.24
N ALA A 48 -4.38 -4.55 2.07
CA ALA A 48 -4.73 -3.19 1.71
C ALA A 48 -6.26 -3.00 1.81
N SER A 49 -6.69 -1.91 2.44
CA SER A 49 -8.11 -1.55 2.58
C SER A 49 -8.26 -0.03 2.70
N GLY A 50 -9.46 0.51 2.51
CA GLY A 50 -9.69 1.95 2.63
C GLY A 50 -10.83 2.45 1.74
N ALA A 51 -10.71 3.69 1.28
CA ALA A 51 -11.68 4.31 0.39
C ALA A 51 -11.02 5.33 -0.52
N ALA A 52 -11.20 5.20 -1.83
CA ALA A 52 -10.85 6.25 -2.79
C ALA A 52 -12.00 7.26 -2.91
N ALA A 53 -11.71 8.46 -3.43
CA ALA A 53 -12.72 9.44 -3.77
C ALA A 53 -13.82 8.83 -4.67
N PRO A 54 -15.11 9.13 -4.44
CA PRO A 54 -16.17 8.61 -5.29
C PRO A 54 -16.18 9.33 -6.65
N GLY A 55 -16.34 8.57 -7.73
CA GLY A 55 -16.55 9.09 -9.08
C GLY A 55 -15.45 8.70 -10.10
N PRO A 56 -15.62 9.02 -11.38
CA PRO A 56 -14.80 8.47 -12.48
C PRO A 56 -13.31 8.86 -12.46
N GLY A 57 -12.96 9.93 -11.74
CA GLY A 57 -11.57 10.37 -11.55
C GLY A 57 -10.96 9.94 -10.21
N GLY A 58 -11.72 9.21 -9.39
CA GLY A 58 -11.30 8.76 -8.08
C GLY A 58 -10.48 7.48 -8.13
N GLY A 59 -9.39 7.42 -7.37
CA GLY A 59 -8.58 6.22 -7.28
C GLY A 59 -7.36 6.39 -6.39
N VAL A 60 -6.75 5.26 -6.04
CA VAL A 60 -5.49 5.20 -5.27
C VAL A 60 -4.52 4.27 -5.98
N VAL A 61 -3.28 4.72 -6.15
CA VAL A 61 -2.18 3.88 -6.59
C VAL A 61 -1.24 3.67 -5.42
N LEU A 62 -0.98 2.41 -5.06
CA LEU A 62 0.04 2.01 -4.10
C LEU A 62 1.24 1.46 -4.86
N THR A 63 2.41 2.05 -4.66
CA THR A 63 3.69 1.53 -5.18
C THR A 63 4.55 1.06 -4.02
N ILE A 64 5.12 -0.14 -4.13
CA ILE A 64 6.03 -0.70 -3.12
C ILE A 64 7.40 -0.81 -3.77
N THR A 65 8.43 -0.28 -3.12
CA THR A 65 9.81 -0.22 -3.62
C THR A 65 10.81 -0.53 -2.50
N GLY A 66 12.09 -0.60 -2.85
CA GLY A 66 13.19 -0.83 -1.92
C GLY A 66 13.64 -2.30 -1.96
N ASP A 67 13.76 -2.88 -0.77
CA ASP A 67 14.27 -4.24 -0.55
C ASP A 67 13.20 -5.30 -0.87
N VAL A 68 12.71 -5.35 -2.12
CA VAL A 68 11.64 -6.24 -2.61
C VAL A 68 11.93 -6.77 -4.02
N ILE A 69 11.42 -7.97 -4.35
CA ILE A 69 11.72 -8.63 -5.64
C ILE A 69 11.02 -8.00 -6.85
N ALA A 70 9.99 -7.18 -6.67
CA ALA A 70 9.35 -6.46 -7.75
C ALA A 70 8.57 -5.25 -7.26
N ASP A 71 8.76 -4.12 -7.96
CA ASP A 71 7.86 -2.97 -7.89
C ASP A 71 6.53 -3.36 -8.53
N SER A 72 5.53 -3.65 -7.71
CA SER A 72 4.19 -4.06 -8.18
C SER A 72 3.15 -3.03 -7.77
N PRO A 73 2.85 -2.03 -8.63
CA PRO A 73 1.85 -1.04 -8.30
C PRO A 73 0.47 -1.68 -8.21
N GLN A 74 -0.21 -1.49 -7.08
CA GLN A 74 -1.61 -1.85 -6.91
C GLN A 74 -2.48 -0.62 -7.22
N GLN A 75 -3.48 -0.81 -8.06
CA GLN A 75 -4.42 0.26 -8.41
C GLN A 75 -5.80 -0.08 -7.85
N TYR A 76 -6.36 0.88 -7.13
CA TYR A 76 -7.69 0.80 -6.56
C TYR A 76 -8.57 1.86 -7.21
N GLY A 77 -9.69 1.41 -7.77
CA GLY A 77 -10.69 2.30 -8.38
C GLY A 77 -11.46 3.12 -7.34
N PRO A 78 -12.44 3.92 -7.79
CA PRO A 78 -13.19 4.81 -6.92
C PRO A 78 -14.07 4.04 -5.92
N GLY A 79 -14.31 4.66 -4.76
CA GLY A 79 -15.17 4.09 -3.72
C GLY A 79 -14.43 3.18 -2.75
N LEU A 80 -15.15 2.21 -2.18
CA LEU A 80 -14.61 1.36 -1.12
C LEU A 80 -13.55 0.39 -1.65
N ILE A 81 -12.43 0.35 -0.95
CA ILE A 81 -11.36 -0.62 -1.14
C ILE A 81 -11.56 -1.71 -0.09
N HIS A 82 -12.22 -2.80 -0.48
CA HIS A 82 -12.38 -3.95 0.40
C HIS A 82 -11.01 -4.55 0.75
N PRO A 83 -10.85 -5.13 1.95
CA PRO A 83 -9.60 -5.78 2.35
C PRO A 83 -9.13 -6.81 1.33
N ASN A 84 -7.96 -6.57 0.73
CA ASN A 84 -7.34 -7.44 -0.25
C ASN A 84 -5.94 -7.85 0.22
N ILE A 85 -5.67 -9.15 0.18
CA ILE A 85 -4.39 -9.72 0.59
C ILE A 85 -3.44 -9.76 -0.60
N HIS A 86 -2.23 -9.25 -0.42
CA HIS A 86 -1.19 -9.22 -1.44
C HIS A 86 0.09 -9.90 -0.90
N PRO A 87 0.75 -10.76 -1.71
CA PRO A 87 2.05 -11.29 -1.36
C PRO A 87 3.12 -10.19 -1.45
N LEU A 88 4.11 -10.25 -0.56
CA LEU A 88 5.27 -9.38 -0.57
C LEU A 88 6.51 -10.22 -0.27
N LEU A 89 7.50 -10.16 -1.15
CA LEU A 89 8.78 -10.84 -0.96
C LEU A 89 9.87 -9.79 -0.74
N VAL A 90 10.38 -9.75 0.49
CA VAL A 90 11.41 -8.83 0.96
C VAL A 90 12.78 -9.45 0.73
N THR A 91 13.70 -8.68 0.12
CA THR A 91 15.06 -9.10 -0.26
C THR A 91 16.10 -8.12 0.27
N LEU A 92 17.22 -8.60 0.81
CA LEU A 92 18.33 -7.76 1.30
C LEU A 92 19.21 -7.16 0.19
#